data_AF-A0A1F7UPQ6-F1
#
_entry.id   AF-A0A1F7UPQ6-F1
#
_cell.length_a   1.000
_cell.length_b   1.000
_cell.length_c   1.000
_cell.angle_alpha   90.00
_cell.angle_beta   90.00
_cell.angle_gamma   90.00
#
_symmetry.space_group_name_H-M   'P 1'
#
loop_
_entity.id
_entity.type
_entity.pdbx_description
1 polymer ?
#
loop_
_entity_poly.entity_id
_entity_poly.type
_entity_poly.pdbx_seq_one_letter_code
_entity_poly.pdbx_strand_id
1 'polypeptide(L)'
;MGYFFLIIALVLNASANMMIKAGSNNIHLFREYGLIYGLLKNYVVIIGIVLFAMNIIFYILALSKINLSIAYPIMTIGGLILITIISYTFLKETITPVQMGGIFILIIGIILVSGKV
;
A
#
# COMPACT_ATOMS: atom_id res chain seq x y z
N MET A 1 -10.57 -13.03 -13.31
CA MET A 1 -9.45 -13.64 -12.56
C MET A 1 -8.28 -12.69 -12.30
N GLY A 2 -7.80 -11.90 -13.27
CA GLY A 2 -6.70 -10.94 -13.02
C GLY A 2 -7.00 -9.90 -11.93
N TYR A 3 -8.21 -9.34 -11.91
CA TYR A 3 -8.62 -8.33 -10.92
C TYR A 3 -8.65 -8.87 -9.49
N PHE A 4 -8.91 -10.17 -9.32
CA PHE A 4 -8.90 -10.81 -8.00
C PHE A 4 -7.48 -10.82 -7.38
N PHE A 5 -6.47 -11.18 -8.18
CA PHE A 5 -5.07 -11.09 -7.75
C PHE A 5 -4.66 -9.65 -7.48
N LEU A 6 -5.18 -8.69 -8.25
CA LEU A 6 -4.93 -7.27 -8.05
C LEU A 6 -5.49 -6.78 -6.71
N ILE A 7 -6.72 -7.19 -6.35
CA ILE A 7 -7.32 -6.86 -5.04
C ILE A 7 -6.51 -7.48 -3.90
N ILE A 8 -6.09 -8.74 -4.01
CA ILE A 8 -5.23 -9.38 -3.00
C ILE A 8 -3.91 -8.62 -2.85
N ALA A 9 -3.27 -8.29 -3.98
CA ALA A 9 -2.07 -7.48 -4.00
C ALA A 9 -2.33 -6.15 -3.27
N LEU A 10 -3.42 -5.45 -3.59
CA LEU A 10 -3.79 -4.18 -2.96
C LEU A 10 -3.87 -4.27 -1.44
N VAL A 11 -4.57 -5.29 -0.92
CA VAL A 11 -4.76 -5.50 0.51
C VAL A 11 -3.43 -5.83 1.20
N LEU A 12 -2.60 -6.67 0.58
CA LEU A 12 -1.25 -6.99 1.07
C LEU A 12 -0.35 -5.75 1.09
N ASN A 13 -0.43 -4.90 0.06
CA ASN A 13 0.33 -3.67 -0.02
C ASN A 13 -0.05 -2.69 1.08
N ALA A 14 -1.36 -2.51 1.31
CA ALA A 14 -1.85 -1.64 2.37
C ALA A 14 -1.41 -2.17 3.74
N SER A 15 -1.61 -3.46 4.01
CA SER A 15 -1.21 -4.13 5.24
C SER A 15 0.30 -4.01 5.50
N ALA A 16 1.12 -4.19 4.46
CA ALA A 16 2.56 -4.01 4.54
C ALA A 16 2.94 -2.58 4.95
N ASN A 17 2.36 -1.57 4.29
CA ASN A 17 2.61 -0.16 4.63
C ASN A 17 2.19 0.17 6.06
N MET A 18 1.10 -0.42 6.55
CA MET A 18 0.69 -0.25 7.94
C MET A 18 1.70 -0.82 8.92
N MET A 19 2.16 -2.05 8.70
CA MET A 19 3.12 -2.70 9.59
C MET A 19 4.47 -2.00 9.55
N ILE A 20 4.93 -1.58 8.37
CA ILE A 20 6.14 -0.75 8.24
C ILE A 20 5.99 0.54 9.03
N LYS A 21 4.85 1.25 8.92
CA LYS A 21 4.64 2.46 9.70
C LYS A 21 4.56 2.20 11.20
N ALA A 22 3.83 1.17 11.64
CA ALA A 22 3.77 0.79 13.05
C ALA A 22 5.16 0.45 13.61
N GLY A 23 5.97 -0.27 12.82
CA GLY A 23 7.34 -0.61 13.17
C GLY A 23 8.29 0.59 13.16
N SER A 24 8.02 1.63 12.36
CA SER A 24 8.83 2.84 12.29
C SER A 24 8.84 3.64 13.60
N ASN A 25 7.85 3.46 14.48
CA ASN A 25 7.87 4.08 15.81
C ASN A 25 9.01 3.56 16.70
N ASN A 26 9.61 2.42 16.37
CA ASN A 26 10.78 1.87 17.08
C ASN A 26 12.12 2.41 16.52
N ILE A 27 12.16 3.70 16.14
CA ILE A 27 13.36 4.40 15.62
C ILE A 27 14.58 4.25 16.54
N HIS A 28 14.38 4.07 17.85
CA HIS A 28 15.47 3.85 18.81
C HIS A 28 16.35 2.64 18.46
N LEU A 29 15.77 1.56 17.92
CA LEU A 29 16.53 0.36 17.50
C LEU A 29 17.50 0.66 16.35
N PHE A 30 17.14 1.57 15.44
CA PHE A 30 17.99 1.99 14.34
C PHE A 30 19.16 2.85 14.80
N ARG A 31 18.94 3.64 15.86
CA ARG A 31 19.97 4.52 16.44
C ARG A 31 20.97 3.75 17.30
N GLU A 32 20.50 2.71 18.00
CA GLU A 32 21.31 1.92 18.94
C GLU A 32 22.14 0.83 18.24
N TYR A 33 21.55 0.13 17.26
CA TYR A 33 22.20 -1.01 16.59
C TYR A 33 22.67 -0.71 15.15
N GLY A 34 22.42 0.51 14.65
CA GLY A 34 22.61 0.87 13.25
C GLY A 34 21.48 0.35 12.36
N LEU A 35 21.48 0.78 11.10
CA LEU A 35 20.37 0.56 10.15
C LEU A 35 20.04 -0.92 9.94
N ILE A 36 21.03 -1.74 9.62
CA ILE A 36 20.84 -3.15 9.22
C ILE A 36 20.38 -4.00 10.42
N TYR A 37 21.08 -3.91 11.54
CA TYR A 37 20.73 -4.66 12.74
C TYR A 37 19.44 -4.16 13.41
N GLY A 38 19.17 -2.85 13.38
CA GLY A 38 17.91 -2.27 13.85
C GLY A 38 16.69 -2.75 13.06
N LEU A 39 16.84 -2.91 11.74
CA LEU A 39 15.84 -3.54 10.86
C LEU A 39 15.59 -5.00 11.25
N LEU A 40 16.65 -5.79 11.43
CA LEU A 40 16.55 -7.21 11.79
C LEU A 40 15.94 -7.44 13.18
N LYS A 41 16.10 -6.49 14.09
CA LYS A 41 15.54 -6.57 15.46
C LYS A 41 14.07 -6.11 15.51
N ASN A 42 13.57 -5.46 14.45
CA ASN A 42 12.22 -4.95 14.37
C ASN A 42 11.30 -5.94 13.66
N TYR A 43 10.77 -6.90 14.43
CA TYR A 43 9.88 -7.95 13.91
C TYR A 43 8.67 -7.40 13.14
N VAL A 44 8.14 -6.23 13.54
CA VAL A 44 6.98 -5.60 12.88
C VAL A 44 7.34 -5.14 11.46
N VAL A 45 8.53 -4.54 11.29
CA VAL A 45 9.02 -4.13 9.97
C VAL A 45 9.32 -5.34 9.09
N ILE A 46 9.89 -6.41 9.65
CA ILE A 46 10.15 -7.66 8.91
C ILE A 46 8.85 -8.25 8.38
N ILE A 47 7.81 -8.35 9.22
CA ILE A 47 6.51 -8.85 8.77
C ILE A 47 5.98 -7.95 7.64
N GLY A 48 6.07 -6.63 7.78
CA GLY A 48 5.70 -5.69 6.72
C GLY A 48 6.45 -5.93 5.41
N ILE A 49 7.76 -6.18 5.45
CA ILE A 49 8.59 -6.51 4.28
C ILE A 49 8.14 -7.83 3.64
N VAL A 50 7.84 -8.85 4.43
CA VAL A 50 7.35 -10.14 3.93
C VAL A 50 5.99 -9.99 3.24
N LEU A 51 5.06 -9.24 3.82
CA LEU A 51 3.78 -8.92 3.17
C LEU A 51 4.00 -8.14 1.87
N PHE A 52 4.97 -7.22 1.85
CA PHE A 52 5.30 -6.46 0.65
C PHE A 52 5.87 -7.36 -0.47
N ALA A 53 6.74 -8.31 -0.11
CA ALA A 53 7.24 -9.31 -1.06
C ALA A 53 6.09 -10.18 -1.60
N MET A 54 5.15 -10.58 -0.74
CA MET A 54 3.98 -11.36 -1.14
C MET A 54 3.05 -10.54 -2.07
N ASN A 55 2.86 -9.25 -1.81
CA ASN A 55 2.13 -8.33 -2.69
C ASN A 55 2.70 -8.37 -4.12
N ILE A 56 4.02 -8.33 -4.28
CA ILE A 56 4.68 -8.36 -5.60
C ILE A 56 4.31 -9.63 -6.37
N ILE A 57 4.28 -10.79 -5.71
CA ILE A 57 3.92 -12.07 -6.35
C ILE A 57 2.50 -11.99 -6.94
N PHE A 58 1.53 -11.52 -6.15
CA PHE A 58 0.16 -11.37 -6.62
C PHE A 58 0.01 -10.28 -7.68
N TYR A 59 0.80 -9.22 -7.61
CA TYR A 59 0.80 -8.18 -8.62
C TYR A 59 1.33 -8.69 -9.97
N ILE A 60 2.40 -9.50 -9.97
CA ILE A 60 2.90 -10.16 -11.18
C ILE A 60 1.81 -11.08 -11.79
N LEU A 61 1.11 -11.85 -10.95
CA LEU A 61 -0.01 -12.71 -11.40
C LEU A 61 -1.18 -11.90 -11.98
N ALA A 62 -1.45 -10.70 -11.45
CA ALA A 62 -2.45 -9.78 -11.98
C ALA A 62 -2.04 -9.20 -13.33
N LEU A 63 -0.79 -8.75 -13.46
CA LEU A 63 -0.21 -8.20 -14.69
C LEU A 63 -0.11 -9.23 -15.82
N SER A 64 0.03 -10.52 -15.49
CA SER A 64 -0.08 -11.59 -16.48
C SER A 64 -1.46 -11.67 -17.14
N LYS A 65 -2.49 -11.01 -16.59
CA LYS A 65 -3.89 -11.10 -17.05
C LYS A 65 -4.54 -9.75 -17.37
N ILE A 66 -3.90 -8.63 -17.03
CA ILE A 66 -4.42 -7.27 -17.22
C ILE A 66 -3.31 -6.40 -17.78
N ASN A 67 -3.64 -5.51 -18.71
CA ASN A 67 -2.70 -4.52 -19.22
C ASN A 67 -2.18 -3.62 -18.09
N LEU A 68 -0.86 -3.40 -18.07
CA LEU A 68 -0.19 -2.55 -17.09
C LEU A 68 -0.82 -1.15 -17.00
N SER A 69 -1.22 -0.57 -18.14
CA SER A 69 -1.87 0.75 -18.21
C SER A 69 -3.20 0.84 -17.45
N ILE A 70 -3.87 -0.29 -17.20
CA ILE A 70 -5.11 -0.35 -16.42
C ILE A 70 -4.79 -0.76 -14.97
N ALA A 71 -3.91 -1.76 -14.80
CA ALA A 71 -3.58 -2.30 -13.49
C ALA A 71 -2.87 -1.29 -12.58
N TYR A 72 -1.95 -0.48 -13.13
CA TYR A 72 -1.15 0.46 -12.37
C TYR A 72 -1.96 1.60 -11.73
N PRO A 73 -2.85 2.31 -12.46
CA PRO A 73 -3.76 3.29 -11.87
C PRO A 73 -4.65 2.71 -10.77
N ILE A 74 -5.22 1.52 -11.01
CA ILE A 74 -6.07 0.82 -10.02
C ILE A 74 -5.27 0.53 -8.75
N MET A 75 -4.05 0.00 -8.88
CA MET A 75 -3.24 -0.34 -7.72
C MET A 75 -2.78 0.90 -6.95
N THR A 76 -2.36 1.94 -7.65
CA THR A 76 -1.85 3.18 -7.04
C THR A 76 -2.94 3.89 -6.27
N ILE A 77 -4.07 4.16 -6.92
CA ILE A 77 -5.14 4.98 -6.33
C ILE A 77 -5.99 4.13 -5.37
N GLY A 78 -6.28 2.87 -5.71
CA GLY A 78 -6.93 1.95 -4.79
C GLY A 78 -6.09 1.71 -3.53
N GLY A 79 -4.77 1.57 -3.68
CA GLY A 79 -3.84 1.45 -2.56
C GLY A 79 -3.85 2.71 -1.70
N LEU A 80 -3.82 3.89 -2.32
CA LEU A 80 -3.91 5.17 -1.61
C LEU A 80 -5.21 5.26 -0.79
N ILE A 81 -6.37 4.97 -1.40
CA ILE A 81 -7.66 4.97 -0.69
C ILE A 81 -7.64 3.99 0.49
N LEU A 82 -7.18 2.76 0.28
CA LEU A 82 -7.14 1.74 1.33
C LEU A 82 -6.21 2.17 2.46
N ILE A 83 -5.00 2.61 2.14
CA ILE A 83 -4.02 3.08 3.12
C ILE A 83 -4.57 4.28 3.90
N THR A 84 -5.22 5.24 3.24
CA THR A 84 -5.82 6.39 3.90
C THR A 84 -6.95 5.98 4.86
N ILE A 85 -7.86 5.10 4.43
CA ILE A 85 -8.96 4.61 5.29
C ILE A 85 -8.41 3.88 6.50
N ILE A 86 -7.47 2.97 6.28
CA ILE A 86 -6.94 2.17 7.39
C ILE A 86 -6.05 3.05 8.27
N SER A 87 -5.30 4.02 7.73
CA SER A 87 -4.49 4.95 8.54
C SER A 87 -5.37 5.85 9.43
N TYR A 88 -6.49 6.34 8.90
CA TYR A 88 -7.47 7.07 9.70
C TYR A 88 -8.05 6.21 10.82
N THR A 89 -8.38 4.95 10.53
CA THR A 89 -9.04 4.05 11.49
C THR A 89 -8.10 3.52 12.56
N PHE A 90 -6.89 3.08 12.17
CA PHE A 90 -5.93 2.40 13.05
C PHE A 90 -4.85 3.33 13.61
N LEU A 91 -4.34 4.27 12.82
CA LEU A 91 -3.29 5.20 13.26
C LEU A 91 -3.87 6.51 13.81
N LYS A 92 -5.20 6.72 13.68
CA LYS A 92 -5.91 7.96 14.07
C LYS A 92 -5.28 9.21 13.45
N GLU A 93 -4.68 9.09 12.27
CA GLU A 93 -4.12 10.22 11.56
C GLU A 93 -5.25 11.15 11.09
N THR A 94 -5.08 12.45 11.30
CA THR A 94 -6.06 13.46 10.86
C THR A 94 -6.00 13.61 9.35
N ILE A 95 -7.06 13.21 8.66
CA ILE A 95 -7.22 13.48 7.22
C ILE A 95 -7.67 14.93 7.06
N THR A 96 -6.93 15.72 6.28
CA THR A 96 -7.33 17.09 5.98
C THR A 96 -8.41 17.13 4.89
N PRO A 97 -9.30 18.14 4.89
CA PRO A 97 -10.31 18.30 3.83
C PRO A 97 -9.70 18.38 2.42
N VAL A 98 -8.49 18.94 2.30
CA VAL A 98 -7.74 19.03 1.05
C VAL A 98 -7.30 17.65 0.55
N GLN A 99 -6.80 16.78 1.43
CA GLN A 99 -6.46 15.39 1.08
C GLN A 99 -7.69 14.62 0.61
N MET A 100 -8.83 14.84 1.26
CA MET A 100 -10.10 14.22 0.88
C MET A 100 -10.57 14.67 -0.51
N GLY A 101 -10.44 15.96 -0.83
CA GLY A 101 -10.67 16.49 -2.18
C GLY A 101 -9.71 15.91 -3.22
N GLY A 102 -8.43 15.76 -2.89
CA GLY A 102 -7.44 15.11 -3.76
C GLY A 102 -7.79 13.65 -4.06
N ILE A 103 -8.22 12.89 -3.06
CA ILE A 103 -8.68 11.50 -3.23
C ILE A 103 -9.87 11.43 -4.19
N PHE A 104 -10.82 12.37 -4.09
CA PHE A 104 -11.97 12.43 -4.99
C PHE A 104 -11.55 12.64 -6.46
N ILE A 105 -10.58 13.53 -6.70
CA ILE A 105 -10.02 13.76 -8.04
C ILE A 105 -9.33 12.50 -8.57
N LEU A 106 -8.58 11.79 -7.73
CA LEU A 106 -7.93 10.53 -8.12
C LEU A 106 -8.96 9.45 -8.49
N ILE A 107 -10.07 9.34 -7.77
CA ILE A 107 -11.16 8.40 -8.10
C ILE A 107 -11.72 8.70 -9.50
N ILE A 108 -11.98 9.97 -9.81
CA ILE A 108 -12.41 10.40 -11.15
C ILE A 108 -11.36 10.03 -12.20
N GLY A 109 -10.06 10.24 -11.89
CA GLY A 109 -8.95 9.84 -12.74
C GLY A 109 -8.94 8.34 -13.06
N ILE A 110 -9.21 7.46 -12.09
CA ILE A 110 -9.34 6.01 -12.36
C ILE A 110 -10.46 5.75 -13.35
N ILE A 111 -11.63 6.35 -13.15
CA ILE A 111 -12.80 6.09 -13.99
C ILE A 111 -12.50 6.50 -15.44
N LEU A 112 -11.78 7.60 -15.64
CA LEU A 112 -11.37 8.05 -16.97
C LEU A 112 -10.32 7.14 -17.62
N VAL A 113 -9.35 6.64 -16.85
CA VAL A 113 -8.28 5.77 -17.39
C VAL A 113 -8.74 4.32 -17.58
N SER A 114 -9.60 3.83 -16.69
CA SER A 114 -10.13 2.47 -16.69
C SER A 114 -11.42 2.33 -17.51
N GLY A 115 -12.14 3.44 -17.73
CA GLY A 115 -13.24 3.50 -18.69
C GLY A 115 -12.63 3.36 -20.07
N LYS A 116 -12.78 2.18 -20.68
CA LYS A 116 -12.47 1.99 -22.10
C LYS A 116 -13.15 3.09 -22.90
N VAL A 117 -12.38 4.01 -23.47
CA VAL A 117 -12.78 4.79 -24.63
C VAL A 117 -12.71 3.89 -25.85
#